data_AF-A0A9R1BHH1-F1
#
_entry.id   AF-A0A9R1BHH1-F1
#
_cell.length_a   1.000
_cell.length_b   1.000
_cell.length_c   1.000
_cell.angle_alpha   90.00
_cell.angle_beta   90.00
_cell.angle_gamma   90.00
#
_symmetry.space_group_name_H-M   'P 1'
#
loop_
_entity.id
_entity.type
_entity.pdbx_description
1 polymer ?
#
loop_
_entity_poly.entity_id
_entity_poly.type
_entity_poly.pdbx_seq_one_letter_code
_entity_poly.pdbx_strand_id
1 'polypeptide(L)'
;MDIHIWYTLLSALVGGVMGARGRLGEIRSIEMLHKRFESFPEAFAKTLSPQRISSRPVPQDSEAATKMYASIFSPFWNEIIKSLREEDYISNREMDLLMMPSNCGTLRLVQWPLFLLTSKIMLANDYASDCKDSQKELWHRISKDEYMAYAVKECYYSAERILKSIVDGEGKLWVERLFQYLNESIERDSLLVTINLKKLQLVQSRLTGLTGLLDTRRDC
;
A
#
# COMPACT_ATOMS: atom_id res chain seq x y z
N MET A 1 -28.31 -9.93 -44.18
CA MET A 1 -27.15 -9.40 -43.42
C MET A 1 -27.50 -9.46 -41.96
N ASP A 2 -26.63 -10.08 -41.17
CA ASP A 2 -26.88 -10.40 -39.76
C ASP A 2 -26.89 -9.13 -38.90
N ILE A 3 -28.01 -8.88 -38.23
CA ILE A 3 -28.20 -7.71 -37.35
C ILE A 3 -27.26 -7.75 -36.16
N HIS A 4 -26.80 -8.94 -35.77
CA HIS A 4 -25.79 -9.11 -34.73
C HIS A 4 -24.45 -8.56 -35.16
N ILE A 5 -24.02 -8.77 -36.42
CA ILE A 5 -22.77 -8.20 -36.94
C ILE A 5 -22.82 -6.67 -36.93
N TRP A 6 -23.96 -6.09 -37.31
CA TRP A 6 -24.15 -4.63 -37.29
C TRP A 6 -24.18 -4.06 -35.87
N TYR A 7 -24.85 -4.72 -34.94
CA TYR A 7 -24.89 -4.30 -33.54
C TYR A 7 -23.52 -4.35 -32.88
N THR A 8 -22.72 -5.39 -33.16
CA THR A 8 -21.36 -5.52 -32.61
C THR A 8 -20.44 -4.44 -33.16
N LEU A 9 -20.49 -4.14 -34.47
CA LEU A 9 -19.70 -3.07 -35.08
C LEU A 9 -20.09 -1.68 -34.55
N LEU A 10 -21.40 -1.42 -34.42
CA LEU A 10 -21.89 -0.14 -33.90
C LEU A 10 -21.53 0.03 -32.43
N SER A 11 -21.69 -1.01 -31.61
CA SER A 11 -21.36 -0.98 -30.19
C SER A 11 -19.85 -0.81 -29.96
N ALA A 12 -19.02 -1.47 -30.76
CA ALA A 12 -17.57 -1.26 -30.73
C ALA A 12 -17.17 0.17 -31.12
N LEU A 13 -17.81 0.74 -32.15
CA LEU A 13 -17.53 2.11 -32.60
C LEU A 13 -18.00 3.16 -31.59
N VAL A 14 -19.21 3.01 -31.04
CA VAL A 14 -19.74 3.91 -29.99
C VAL A 14 -18.93 3.78 -28.70
N GLY A 15 -18.58 2.55 -28.31
CA GLY A 15 -17.69 2.29 -27.17
C GLY A 15 -16.31 2.91 -27.38
N GLY A 16 -15.75 2.81 -28.59
CA GLY A 16 -14.48 3.43 -28.96
C GLY A 16 -14.51 4.97 -28.94
N VAL A 17 -15.58 5.58 -29.43
CA VAL A 17 -15.77 7.05 -29.43
C VAL A 17 -15.99 7.59 -28.01
N MET A 18 -16.82 6.92 -27.20
CA MET A 18 -16.99 7.23 -25.78
C MET A 18 -15.67 7.05 -25.02
N GLY A 19 -14.93 5.99 -25.32
CA GLY A 19 -13.59 5.72 -24.80
C GLY A 19 -12.62 6.87 -25.09
N ALA A 20 -12.49 7.24 -26.36
CA ALA A 20 -11.61 8.33 -26.80
C ALA A 20 -12.01 9.69 -26.21
N ARG A 21 -13.31 10.01 -26.14
CA ARG A 21 -13.83 11.25 -25.56
C ARG A 21 -13.59 11.31 -24.04
N GLY A 22 -13.67 10.16 -23.37
CA GLY A 22 -13.34 10.00 -21.96
C GLY A 22 -11.84 9.94 -21.65
N ARG A 23 -10.96 10.06 -22.66
CA ARG A 23 -9.50 9.85 -22.52
C ARG A 23 -9.15 8.47 -21.94
N LEU A 24 -10.03 7.48 -22.09
CA LEU A 24 -9.76 6.09 -21.74
C LEU A 24 -8.67 5.58 -22.71
N GLY A 25 -7.47 5.36 -22.17
CA GLY A 25 -6.23 5.09 -22.93
C GLY A 25 -5.12 6.15 -22.75
N GLU A 26 -5.33 7.18 -21.92
CA GLU A 26 -4.28 8.13 -21.55
C GLU A 26 -3.31 7.56 -20.51
N ILE A 27 -3.76 6.66 -19.63
CA ILE A 27 -2.89 5.92 -18.73
C ILE A 27 -2.18 4.84 -19.56
N ARG A 28 -1.09 5.22 -20.22
CA ARG A 28 -0.29 4.34 -21.09
C ARG A 28 0.86 3.64 -20.38
N SER A 29 1.06 3.94 -19.09
CA SER A 29 2.14 3.37 -18.31
C SER A 29 1.74 3.15 -16.86
N ILE A 30 2.38 2.17 -16.24
CA ILE A 30 2.26 1.92 -14.81
C ILE A 30 2.68 3.14 -13.98
N GLU A 31 3.60 3.97 -14.48
CA GLU A 31 3.98 5.22 -13.82
C GLU A 31 2.84 6.25 -13.80
N MET A 32 2.05 6.35 -14.88
CA MET A 32 0.85 7.20 -14.89
C MET A 32 -0.25 6.65 -13.99
N LEU A 33 -0.36 5.32 -13.90
CA LEU A 33 -1.26 4.69 -12.94
C LEU A 33 -0.81 5.03 -11.51
N HIS A 34 0.47 4.85 -11.18
CA HIS A 34 1.04 5.18 -9.87
C HIS A 34 0.77 6.62 -9.47
N LYS A 35 1.03 7.59 -10.37
CA LYS A 35 0.80 9.02 -10.09
C LYS A 35 -0.67 9.37 -9.86
N ARG A 36 -1.60 8.64 -10.48
CA ARG A 36 -3.04 8.92 -10.36
C ARG A 36 -3.71 8.12 -9.24
N PHE A 37 -3.13 6.99 -8.85
CA PHE A 37 -3.72 6.06 -7.88
C PHE A 37 -3.92 6.71 -6.51
N GLU A 38 -3.11 7.68 -6.13
CA GLU A 38 -3.25 8.42 -4.87
C GLU A 38 -4.59 9.17 -4.79
N SER A 39 -4.96 9.91 -5.84
CA SER A 39 -6.19 10.71 -5.90
C SER A 39 -7.45 9.90 -6.23
N PHE A 40 -7.28 8.68 -6.75
CA PHE A 40 -8.37 7.90 -7.32
C PHE A 40 -9.38 7.40 -6.26
N PRO A 41 -8.97 6.87 -5.09
CA PRO A 41 -9.88 6.50 -4.02
C PRO A 41 -10.74 7.66 -3.53
N GLU A 42 -10.14 8.85 -3.39
CA GLU A 42 -10.86 10.04 -2.95
C GLU A 42 -11.89 10.49 -4.01
N ALA A 43 -11.49 10.58 -5.27
CA ALA A 43 -12.40 10.92 -6.36
C ALA A 43 -13.55 9.91 -6.50
N PHE A 44 -13.24 8.62 -6.41
CA PHE A 44 -14.24 7.56 -6.42
C PHE A 44 -15.23 7.71 -5.25
N ALA A 45 -14.72 7.90 -4.04
CA ALA A 45 -15.56 8.02 -2.85
C ALA A 45 -16.47 9.26 -2.91
N LYS A 46 -16.00 10.38 -3.47
CA LYS A 46 -16.80 11.61 -3.59
C LYS A 46 -17.83 11.57 -4.72
N THR A 47 -17.55 10.89 -5.82
CA THR A 47 -18.37 10.96 -7.03
C THR A 47 -19.23 9.72 -7.28
N LEU A 48 -18.74 8.53 -6.91
CA LEU A 48 -19.31 7.25 -7.33
C LEU A 48 -19.77 6.37 -6.16
N SER A 49 -19.36 6.68 -4.93
CA SER A 49 -19.79 5.90 -3.77
C SER A 49 -21.28 6.12 -3.47
N PRO A 50 -22.04 5.06 -3.10
CA PRO A 50 -23.43 5.18 -2.69
C PRO A 50 -23.61 6.28 -1.62
N GLN A 51 -24.69 7.07 -1.72
CA GLN A 51 -24.98 8.20 -0.81
C GLN A 51 -24.93 7.84 0.69
N ARG A 52 -25.21 6.57 1.06
CA ARG A 52 -25.12 6.10 2.46
C ARG A 52 -23.70 6.10 3.04
N ILE A 53 -22.68 6.04 2.20
CA ILE A 53 -21.27 6.06 2.61
C ILE A 53 -20.75 7.51 2.59
N SER A 54 -21.20 8.33 1.64
CA SER A 54 -20.85 9.75 1.52
C SER A 54 -21.38 10.62 2.67
N SER A 55 -22.40 10.17 3.42
CA SER A 55 -22.96 10.89 4.57
C SER A 55 -22.17 10.70 5.87
N ARG A 56 -21.11 9.87 5.87
CA ARG A 56 -20.24 9.75 7.04
C ARG A 56 -19.42 11.03 7.23
N PRO A 57 -19.27 11.52 8.47
CA PRO A 57 -18.40 12.65 8.74
C PRO A 57 -16.96 12.29 8.34
N VAL A 58 -16.38 13.10 7.47
CA VAL A 58 -14.98 12.97 7.06
C VAL A 58 -14.11 13.30 8.28
N PRO A 59 -13.14 12.44 8.65
CA PRO A 59 -12.18 12.75 9.72
C PRO A 59 -11.44 14.06 9.44
N GLN A 60 -11.17 14.85 10.48
CA GLN A 60 -10.32 16.04 10.36
C GLN A 60 -8.85 15.68 10.15
N ASP A 61 -8.44 14.51 10.61
CA ASP A 61 -7.11 13.96 10.38
C ASP A 61 -6.96 13.45 8.94
N SER A 62 -5.97 13.98 8.21
CA SER A 62 -5.73 13.70 6.79
C SER A 62 -5.44 12.22 6.54
N GLU A 63 -4.68 11.57 7.42
CA GLU A 63 -4.32 10.15 7.26
C GLU A 63 -5.55 9.26 7.47
N ALA A 64 -6.38 9.57 8.48
CA ALA A 64 -7.65 8.89 8.71
C ALA A 64 -8.66 9.09 7.56
N ALA A 65 -8.73 10.29 6.97
CA ALA A 65 -9.57 10.55 5.81
C ALA A 65 -9.11 9.74 4.59
N THR A 66 -7.80 9.73 4.31
CA THR A 66 -7.22 8.93 3.22
C THR A 66 -7.52 7.44 3.41
N LYS A 67 -7.39 6.93 4.65
CA LYS A 67 -7.74 5.54 4.97
C LYS A 67 -9.22 5.23 4.76
N MET A 68 -10.09 6.16 5.13
CA MET A 68 -11.53 6.03 4.88
C MET A 68 -11.80 5.89 3.38
N TYR A 69 -11.26 6.78 2.55
CA TYR A 69 -11.44 6.71 1.09
C TYR A 69 -10.87 5.43 0.49
N ALA A 70 -9.67 5.02 0.91
CA ALA A 70 -9.06 3.75 0.52
C ALA A 70 -9.95 2.54 0.88
N SER A 71 -10.55 2.54 2.08
CA SER A 71 -11.45 1.45 2.50
C SER A 71 -12.73 1.37 1.66
N ILE A 72 -13.26 2.52 1.20
CA ILE A 72 -14.44 2.59 0.33
C ILE A 72 -14.10 2.12 -1.09
N PHE A 73 -12.91 2.47 -1.57
CA PHE A 73 -12.45 2.15 -2.91
C PHE A 73 -12.01 0.69 -3.06
N SER A 74 -11.39 0.11 -2.02
CA SER A 74 -10.76 -1.21 -2.09
C SER A 74 -11.67 -2.34 -2.62
N PRO A 75 -12.97 -2.46 -2.27
CA PRO A 75 -13.81 -3.53 -2.79
C PRO A 75 -14.01 -3.39 -4.30
N PHE A 76 -14.27 -2.17 -4.79
CA PHE A 76 -14.45 -1.90 -6.21
C PHE A 76 -13.19 -2.21 -7.02
N TRP A 77 -12.03 -1.74 -6.55
CA TRP A 77 -10.75 -2.03 -7.20
C TRP A 77 -10.47 -3.53 -7.24
N ASN A 78 -10.69 -4.23 -6.12
CA ASN A 78 -10.43 -5.65 -6.03
C ASN A 78 -11.33 -6.48 -6.94
N GLU A 79 -12.59 -6.07 -7.18
CA GLU A 79 -13.43 -6.72 -8.18
C GLU A 79 -12.88 -6.54 -9.61
N ILE A 80 -12.36 -5.37 -9.97
CA ILE A 80 -11.69 -5.18 -11.28
C ILE A 80 -10.51 -6.15 -11.42
N ILE A 81 -9.67 -6.26 -10.40
CA ILE A 81 -8.49 -7.14 -10.44
C ILE A 81 -8.90 -8.61 -10.54
N LYS A 82 -9.95 -9.02 -9.81
CA LYS A 82 -10.50 -10.39 -9.93
C LYS A 82 -11.04 -10.67 -11.33
N SER A 83 -11.80 -9.75 -11.92
CA SER A 83 -12.30 -9.93 -13.29
C SER A 83 -11.16 -10.03 -14.31
N LEU A 84 -10.09 -9.23 -14.16
CA LEU A 84 -8.89 -9.37 -15.00
C LEU A 84 -8.25 -10.76 -14.86
N ARG A 85 -8.25 -11.31 -13.65
CA ARG A 85 -7.74 -12.66 -13.40
C ARG A 85 -8.64 -13.73 -13.99
N GLU A 86 -9.95 -13.62 -13.82
CA GLU A 86 -10.96 -14.56 -14.34
C GLU A 86 -10.94 -14.66 -15.87
N GLU A 87 -10.66 -13.55 -16.54
CA GLU A 87 -10.50 -13.47 -18.00
C GLU A 87 -9.07 -13.80 -18.49
N ASP A 88 -8.23 -14.38 -17.62
CA ASP A 88 -6.85 -14.79 -17.90
C ASP A 88 -5.91 -13.66 -18.44
N TYR A 89 -6.20 -12.39 -18.15
CA TYR A 89 -5.33 -11.27 -18.53
C TYR A 89 -4.11 -11.10 -17.61
N ILE A 90 -4.19 -11.57 -16.38
CA ILE A 90 -3.12 -11.49 -15.37
C ILE A 90 -2.94 -12.84 -14.68
N SER A 91 -1.73 -13.10 -14.19
CA SER A 91 -1.42 -14.28 -13.37
C SER A 91 -1.89 -14.12 -11.92
N ASN A 92 -1.93 -15.23 -11.16
CA ASN A 92 -2.20 -15.19 -9.71
C ASN A 92 -1.22 -14.28 -8.97
N ARG A 93 0.07 -14.30 -9.36
CA ARG A 93 1.10 -13.44 -8.76
C ARG A 93 0.84 -11.96 -9.02
N GLU A 94 0.43 -11.61 -10.23
CA GLU A 94 0.08 -10.22 -10.56
C GLU A 94 -1.20 -9.79 -9.83
N MET A 95 -2.19 -10.66 -9.72
CA MET A 95 -3.37 -10.42 -8.89
C MET A 95 -2.97 -10.09 -7.44
N ASP A 96 -2.12 -10.91 -6.81
CA ASP A 96 -1.67 -10.69 -5.43
C ASP A 96 -0.95 -9.33 -5.25
N LEU A 97 -0.20 -8.88 -6.26
CA LEU A 97 0.50 -7.60 -6.23
C LEU A 97 -0.45 -6.40 -6.41
N LEU A 98 -1.52 -6.58 -7.19
CA LEU A 98 -2.47 -5.53 -7.58
C LEU A 98 -3.61 -5.37 -6.58
N MET A 99 -3.96 -6.42 -5.84
CA MET A 99 -5.03 -6.40 -4.85
C MET A 99 -4.75 -5.38 -3.75
N MET A 100 -5.78 -4.61 -3.41
CA MET A 100 -5.75 -3.62 -2.34
C MET A 100 -6.16 -4.26 -1.01
N PRO A 101 -5.39 -4.07 0.07
CA PRO A 101 -5.84 -4.43 1.41
C PRO A 101 -7.16 -3.73 1.74
N SER A 102 -8.04 -4.39 2.49
CA SER A 102 -9.39 -3.85 2.79
C SER A 102 -9.36 -2.54 3.59
N ASN A 103 -8.24 -2.22 4.24
CA ASN A 103 -8.09 -1.03 5.09
C ASN A 103 -9.10 -0.95 6.25
N CYS A 104 -9.90 -2.00 6.50
CA CYS A 104 -10.82 -2.10 7.62
C CYS A 104 -10.14 -2.53 8.95
N GLY A 105 -8.84 -2.82 8.90
CA GLY A 105 -8.06 -3.30 10.04
C GLY A 105 -7.74 -2.22 11.08
N THR A 106 -7.10 -2.66 12.17
CA THR A 106 -6.76 -1.86 13.36
C THR A 106 -5.60 -0.88 13.17
N LEU A 107 -4.76 -1.06 12.14
CA LEU A 107 -3.69 -0.11 11.84
C LEU A 107 -4.29 1.25 11.48
N ARG A 108 -3.74 2.35 11.98
CA ARG A 108 -4.28 3.69 11.69
C ARG A 108 -3.86 4.24 10.33
N LEU A 109 -2.87 3.62 9.69
CA LEU A 109 -2.36 4.00 8.37
C LEU A 109 -3.12 3.32 7.23
N VAL A 110 -2.98 3.91 6.04
CA VAL A 110 -3.45 3.34 4.76
C VAL A 110 -2.48 2.28 4.29
N GLN A 111 -3.01 1.10 3.98
CA GLN A 111 -2.27 -0.01 3.39
C GLN A 111 -2.53 -0.02 1.89
N TRP A 112 -1.47 0.24 1.12
CA TRP A 112 -1.54 0.32 -0.32
C TRP A 112 -1.23 -1.04 -0.97
N PRO A 113 -1.73 -1.31 -2.19
CA PRO A 113 -1.32 -2.48 -2.98
C PRO A 113 0.21 -2.56 -3.15
N LEU A 114 0.75 -3.78 -3.21
CA LEU A 114 2.20 -4.01 -3.26
C LEU A 114 2.88 -3.44 -4.50
N PHE A 115 2.18 -3.34 -5.63
CA PHE A 115 2.75 -2.76 -6.85
C PHE A 115 3.18 -1.28 -6.66
N LEU A 116 2.52 -0.52 -5.78
CA LEU A 116 2.90 0.87 -5.45
C LEU A 116 4.10 0.92 -4.49
N LEU A 117 4.25 -0.10 -3.65
CA LEU A 117 5.28 -0.20 -2.61
C LEU A 117 6.55 -0.93 -3.08
N THR A 118 6.56 -1.46 -4.30
CA THR A 118 7.65 -2.27 -4.83
C THR A 118 8.98 -1.50 -4.78
N SER A 119 10.01 -2.15 -4.24
CA SER A 119 11.38 -1.62 -4.06
C SER A 119 11.52 -0.40 -3.15
N LYS A 120 10.44 0.16 -2.60
CA LYS A 120 10.49 1.36 -1.75
C LYS A 120 11.25 1.14 -0.45
N ILE A 121 11.06 -0.03 0.19
CA ILE A 121 11.79 -0.41 1.41
C ILE A 121 13.29 -0.54 1.16
N MET A 122 13.68 -1.13 0.02
CA MET A 122 15.10 -1.29 -0.33
C MET A 122 15.77 0.07 -0.47
N LEU A 123 15.13 0.98 -1.21
CA LEU A 123 15.64 2.33 -1.43
C LEU A 123 15.68 3.16 -0.13
N ALA A 124 14.66 3.05 0.72
CA ALA A 124 14.66 3.70 2.03
C ALA A 124 15.81 3.19 2.93
N ASN A 125 16.14 1.90 2.83
CA ASN A 125 17.25 1.29 3.54
C ASN A 125 18.61 1.81 3.04
N ASP A 126 18.76 2.01 1.72
CA ASP A 126 19.96 2.61 1.13
C ASP A 126 20.13 4.07 1.61
N TYR A 127 19.04 4.85 1.67
CA TYR A 127 19.08 6.19 2.28
C TYR A 127 19.50 6.16 3.76
N ALA A 128 19.04 5.14 4.49
CA ALA A 128 19.36 4.97 5.91
C ALA A 128 20.81 4.53 6.14
N SER A 129 21.37 3.65 5.30
CA SER A 129 22.76 3.19 5.43
C SER A 129 23.78 4.30 5.15
N ASP A 130 23.43 5.18 4.21
CA ASP A 130 24.27 6.30 3.78
C ASP A 130 23.98 7.59 4.54
N CYS A 131 23.06 7.56 5.51
CA CYS A 131 22.68 8.73 6.27
C CYS A 131 23.83 9.23 7.15
N LYS A 132 24.35 10.41 6.82
CA LYS A 132 25.28 11.19 7.64
C LYS A 132 24.60 12.40 8.30
N ASP A 133 23.38 12.71 7.86
CA ASP A 133 22.60 13.88 8.27
C ASP A 133 21.69 13.55 9.46
N SER A 134 20.86 14.52 9.87
CA SER A 134 19.88 14.36 10.95
C SER A 134 18.72 13.42 10.60
N GLN A 135 18.03 12.90 11.62
CA GLN A 135 16.83 12.07 11.46
C GLN A 135 15.75 12.78 10.62
N LYS A 136 15.57 14.09 10.84
CA LYS A 136 14.63 14.92 10.06
C LYS A 136 14.96 14.95 8.58
N GLU A 137 16.24 15.09 8.22
CA GLU A 137 16.66 15.13 6.82
C GLU A 137 16.50 13.76 6.14
N LEU A 138 16.80 12.68 6.87
CA LEU A 138 16.52 11.32 6.39
C LEU A 138 15.03 11.13 6.12
N TRP A 139 14.18 11.50 7.09
CA TRP A 139 12.74 11.38 6.95
C TRP A 139 12.20 12.28 5.83
N HIS A 140 12.75 13.48 5.65
CA HIS A 140 12.40 14.36 4.55
C HIS A 140 12.70 13.72 3.19
N ARG A 141 13.87 13.08 3.03
CA ARG A 141 14.22 12.36 1.80
C ARG A 141 13.30 11.18 1.52
N ILE A 142 12.98 10.38 2.54
CA ILE A 142 12.01 9.28 2.43
C ILE A 142 10.62 9.81 2.06
N SER A 143 10.20 10.92 2.67
CA SER A 143 8.86 11.50 2.49
C SER A 143 8.68 12.25 1.17
N LYS A 144 9.72 12.43 0.35
CA LYS A 144 9.56 12.95 -1.02
C LYS A 144 8.72 12.03 -1.90
N ASP A 145 8.69 10.74 -1.56
CA ASP A 145 7.86 9.74 -2.20
C ASP A 145 6.86 9.23 -1.17
N GLU A 146 5.59 9.61 -1.32
CA GLU A 146 4.57 9.29 -0.33
C GLU A 146 4.42 7.79 -0.11
N TYR A 147 4.46 7.00 -1.19
CA TYR A 147 4.39 5.54 -1.10
C TYR A 147 5.60 4.95 -0.39
N MET A 148 6.78 5.59 -0.46
CA MET A 148 7.94 5.18 0.32
C MET A 148 7.73 5.42 1.82
N ALA A 149 7.20 6.58 2.20
CA ALA A 149 6.86 6.86 3.59
C ALA A 149 5.81 5.88 4.13
N TYR A 150 4.76 5.59 3.35
CA TYR A 150 3.76 4.58 3.72
C TYR A 150 4.39 3.19 3.85
N ALA A 151 5.24 2.78 2.90
CA ALA A 151 5.93 1.49 2.98
C ALA A 151 6.73 1.36 4.27
N VAL A 152 7.54 2.37 4.62
CA VAL A 152 8.38 2.35 5.84
C VAL A 152 7.52 2.27 7.10
N LYS A 153 6.46 3.10 7.19
CA LYS A 153 5.51 3.04 8.32
C LYS A 153 4.83 1.68 8.42
N GLU A 154 4.27 1.18 7.32
CA GLU A 154 3.56 -0.11 7.30
C GLU A 154 4.49 -1.27 7.66
N CYS A 155 5.72 -1.28 7.15
CA CYS A 155 6.73 -2.28 7.48
C CYS A 155 7.06 -2.27 8.98
N TYR A 156 7.23 -1.09 9.57
CA TYR A 156 7.53 -0.94 11.00
C TYR A 156 6.41 -1.52 11.88
N TYR A 157 5.16 -1.12 11.66
CA TYR A 157 4.03 -1.61 12.45
C TYR A 157 3.70 -3.08 12.17
N SER A 158 3.90 -3.53 10.93
CA SER A 158 3.70 -4.94 10.57
C SER A 158 4.75 -5.83 11.25
N ALA A 159 6.01 -5.40 11.29
CA ALA A 159 7.06 -6.10 12.02
C ALA A 159 6.74 -6.20 13.53
N GLU A 160 6.27 -5.11 14.15
CA GLU A 160 5.81 -5.13 15.54
C GLU A 160 4.72 -6.17 15.77
N ARG A 161 3.68 -6.16 14.93
CA ARG A 161 2.55 -7.08 15.03
C ARG A 161 2.96 -8.53 14.82
N ILE A 162 3.77 -8.80 13.80
CA ILE A 162 4.26 -10.14 13.49
C ILE A 162 5.08 -10.66 14.68
N LEU A 163 6.03 -9.87 15.18
CA LEU A 163 6.87 -10.27 16.31
C LEU A 163 6.01 -10.54 17.55
N LYS A 164 5.10 -9.63 17.91
CA LYS A 164 4.15 -9.82 19.03
C LYS A 164 3.24 -11.04 18.89
N SER A 165 2.97 -11.49 17.68
CA SER A 165 2.11 -12.66 17.42
C SER A 165 2.85 -13.99 17.50
N ILE A 166 4.18 -13.98 17.42
CA ILE A 166 5.02 -15.19 17.38
C ILE A 166 5.62 -15.51 18.75
N VAL A 167 5.80 -14.49 19.61
CA VAL A 167 6.43 -14.65 20.91
C VAL A 167 5.40 -14.54 22.05
N ASP A 168 5.55 -15.40 23.06
CA ASP A 168 4.70 -15.44 24.25
C ASP A 168 5.47 -15.07 25.53
N GLY A 169 4.72 -14.77 26.60
CA GLY A 169 5.27 -14.50 27.94
C GLY A 169 6.30 -13.37 27.96
N GLU A 170 7.50 -13.64 28.46
CA GLU A 170 8.59 -12.66 28.55
C GLU A 170 9.04 -12.12 27.20
N GLY A 171 8.98 -12.95 26.14
CA GLY A 171 9.35 -12.53 24.78
C GLY A 171 8.46 -11.40 24.28
N LYS A 172 7.15 -11.48 24.58
CA LYS A 172 6.18 -10.45 24.22
C LYS A 172 6.47 -9.14 24.94
N LEU A 173 6.75 -9.20 26.25
CA LEU A 173 7.14 -8.03 27.04
C LEU A 173 8.45 -7.39 26.56
N TRP A 174 9.37 -8.19 26.02
CA TRP A 174 10.61 -7.68 25.43
C TRP A 174 10.33 -6.94 24.11
N VAL A 175 9.50 -7.51 23.23
CA VAL A 175 9.08 -6.86 21.99
C VAL A 175 8.34 -5.54 22.29
N GLU A 176 7.41 -5.55 23.24
CA GLU A 176 6.70 -4.33 23.65
C GLU A 176 7.65 -3.24 24.14
N ARG A 177 8.60 -3.57 25.02
CA ARG A 177 9.61 -2.61 25.50
C ARG A 177 10.52 -2.11 24.39
N LEU A 178 10.91 -2.98 23.46
CA LEU A 178 11.71 -2.60 22.30
C LEU A 178 10.99 -1.54 21.47
N PHE A 179 9.76 -1.81 21.03
CA PHE A 179 9.00 -0.86 20.20
C PHE A 179 8.63 0.42 20.95
N GLN A 180 8.38 0.35 22.26
CA GLN A 180 8.21 1.54 23.09
C GLN A 180 9.47 2.41 23.06
N TYR A 181 10.65 1.82 23.31
CA TYR A 181 11.92 2.54 23.29
C TYR A 181 12.23 3.15 21.92
N LEU A 182 11.93 2.42 20.83
CA LEU A 182 12.04 2.94 19.47
C LEU A 182 11.14 4.15 19.25
N ASN A 183 9.87 4.07 19.65
CA ASN A 183 8.93 5.18 19.51
C ASN A 183 9.37 6.42 20.31
N GLU A 184 9.81 6.24 21.56
CA GLU A 184 10.35 7.35 22.37
C GLU A 184 11.58 7.99 21.72
N SER A 185 12.44 7.19 21.08
CA SER A 185 13.62 7.71 20.38
C SER A 185 13.25 8.47 19.10
N ILE A 186 12.22 8.02 18.37
CA ILE A 186 11.69 8.73 17.19
C ILE A 186 11.12 10.08 17.62
N GLU A 187 10.31 10.12 18.68
CA GLU A 187 9.69 11.34 19.21
C GLU A 187 10.71 12.37 19.69
N ARG A 188 11.82 11.91 20.29
CA ARG A 188 12.92 12.76 20.76
C ARG A 188 13.94 13.14 19.68
N ASP A 189 13.71 12.78 18.42
CA ASP A 189 14.61 13.04 17.29
C ASP A 189 16.03 12.45 17.48
N SER A 190 16.14 11.35 18.23
CA SER A 190 17.41 10.73 18.65
C SER A 190 17.67 9.37 18.00
N LEU A 191 16.88 8.96 17.01
CA LEU A 191 16.92 7.63 16.40
C LEU A 191 18.33 7.24 15.90
N LEU A 192 19.04 8.19 15.29
CA LEU A 192 20.39 7.98 14.75
C LEU A 192 21.46 7.78 15.82
N VAL A 193 21.22 8.29 17.02
CA VAL A 193 22.10 8.10 18.18
C VAL A 193 21.82 6.76 18.84
N THR A 194 20.53 6.43 18.95
CA THR A 194 20.04 5.23 19.61
C THR A 194 20.28 3.96 18.79
N ILE A 195 20.19 4.04 17.46
CA ILE A 195 20.19 2.89 16.56
C ILE A 195 21.25 3.07 15.49
N ASN A 196 22.05 2.02 15.30
CA ASN A 196 22.91 1.92 14.13
C ASN A 196 22.08 1.51 12.91
N LEU A 197 21.67 2.49 12.10
CA LEU A 197 20.88 2.27 10.88
C LEU A 197 21.56 1.35 9.86
N LYS A 198 22.89 1.21 9.87
CA LYS A 198 23.60 0.27 8.98
C LYS A 198 23.23 -1.18 9.26
N LYS A 199 22.70 -1.49 10.45
CA LYS A 199 22.19 -2.83 10.78
C LYS A 199 20.76 -3.07 10.31
N LEU A 200 20.08 -2.09 9.73
CA LEU A 200 18.73 -2.28 9.18
C LEU A 200 18.71 -3.30 8.03
N GLN A 201 19.74 -3.35 7.19
CA GLN A 201 19.91 -4.41 6.18
C GLN A 201 19.88 -5.81 6.78
N LEU A 202 20.54 -6.00 7.93
CA LEU A 202 20.51 -7.27 8.65
C LEU A 202 19.11 -7.56 9.20
N VAL A 203 18.45 -6.57 9.81
CA VAL A 203 17.08 -6.73 10.33
C VAL A 203 16.12 -7.11 9.20
N GLN A 204 16.19 -6.41 8.06
CA GLN A 204 15.40 -6.70 6.87
C GLN A 204 15.62 -8.15 6.41
N SER A 205 16.86 -8.59 6.27
CA SER A 205 17.18 -9.98 5.89
C SER A 205 16.58 -11.01 6.86
N ARG A 206 16.66 -10.76 8.17
CA ARG A 206 16.07 -11.66 9.19
C ARG A 206 14.55 -11.67 9.15
N LEU A 207 13.91 -10.51 8.95
CA LEU A 207 12.46 -10.41 8.78
C LEU A 207 11.99 -11.13 7.51
N THR A 208 12.69 -10.97 6.38
CA THR A 208 12.38 -11.70 5.14
C THR A 208 12.50 -13.21 5.34
N GLY A 209 13.54 -13.67 6.04
CA GLY A 209 13.70 -15.08 6.40
C GLY A 209 12.56 -15.58 7.28
N LEU A 210 12.18 -14.80 8.30
CA LEU A 210 11.05 -15.11 9.18
C LEU A 210 9.74 -15.22 8.40
N THR A 211 9.43 -14.26 7.54
CA THR A 211 8.20 -14.29 6.74
C THR A 211 8.15 -15.49 5.80
N GLY A 212 9.28 -15.89 5.22
CA GLY A 212 9.36 -17.12 4.41
C GLY A 212 9.08 -18.39 5.21
N LEU A 213 9.50 -18.45 6.48
CA LEU A 213 9.19 -19.56 7.37
C LEU A 213 7.71 -19.59 7.81
N LEU A 214 7.06 -18.43 7.90
CA LEU A 214 5.64 -18.33 8.24
C LEU A 214 4.75 -18.71 7.07
N ASP A 215 5.16 -18.36 5.84
CA ASP A 215 4.38 -18.67 4.64
C ASP A 215 4.40 -20.18 4.34
N THR A 216 5.56 -20.82 4.49
CA THR A 216 5.70 -22.29 4.36
C THR A 216 4.94 -23.09 5.41
N ARG A 217 4.55 -22.50 6.55
CA ARG A 217 3.70 -23.17 7.55
C ARG A 217 2.21 -23.18 7.21
N ARG A 218 1.75 -22.47 6.16
CA ARG A 218 0.35 -22.56 5.71
C ARG A 218 0.05 -23.78 4.85
N ASP A 219 1.09 -24.47 4.36
CA ASP A 219 0.96 -25.64 3.47
C ASP A 219 1.06 -27.01 4.21
N CYS A 220 0.86 -27.05 5.53
CA CYS A 220 0.78 -28.27 6.35
C CYS A 220 -0.47 -28.25 7.24
#